data_AF-A0AAW1A409-F1
#
_entry.id   AF-A0AAW1A409-F1
#
_cell.length_a   1.000
_cell.length_b   1.000
_cell.length_c   1.000
_cell.angle_alpha   90.00
_cell.angle_beta   90.00
_cell.angle_gamma   90.00
#
_symmetry.space_group_name_H-M   'P 1'
#
loop_
_entity.id
_entity.type
_entity.pdbx_description
1 polymer ?
#
loop_
_entity_poly.entity_id
_entity_poly.type
_entity_poly.pdbx_seq_one_letter_code
_entity_poly.pdbx_strand_id
1 'polypeptide(L)'
;MVVIGKKKYESGEGAQFMSRKAALKKLQLTLKDFRRLCILKGIYPREPRNRKRAQKGQPGIKTLYHKKDIQFLMHEPIIWKLRELKVFTRKVERAKALREFSDMKRYLSNHPTLKLDHIVKERYPTFIDALRDLDDCLTLCFLFSTFPSLNHVPRDQSLLCRRLTVEFLHAVIAAKALRKVFVSIKGYYYQAEIKGQTINWIVPHHFGFEPQAKNDVDFKMMSIFVEFYIMMLGFVNFRLYHTLNLYYPPKLTTHDNSEKILVDEEAYVSERIAALNVPLINLDSTLQNTEDEELEMDQFTNESEATKLEEAKIEADKIKKLKILFKDLKVFLNREVPREPLVFILRCFGAEVSWDKLLFVGASFDENDETITHHIVDRPNMTKQYISRYYVQPQWVFDSVNARELLPVEKYLMGCVLPPHLSPFSDNQHDQTYIPPEERALMDPDFRLNDEEDESEEETENENEKEENETGEEDLEKDLKEEIETNKSDEVNEKEQERDRLRKKMKVKTGEVTKEDPWEKKRLEKQEYRLRERMIKKKHRKLYRSMMEGRKERAKQIWLLCKKRRLHDTAEKQKRKEERKQKKIKLAE
;
A
#
# COMPACT_ATOMS: atom_id res chain seq x y z
N MET A 1 -51.14 -10.60 -38.73
CA MET A 1 -49.72 -10.83 -38.38
C MET A 1 -49.67 -11.44 -36.99
N VAL A 2 -49.26 -12.70 -36.86
CA VAL A 2 -49.02 -13.32 -35.54
C VAL A 2 -47.76 -12.69 -34.96
N VAL A 3 -47.90 -11.90 -33.90
CA VAL A 3 -46.73 -11.39 -33.16
C VAL A 3 -46.10 -12.59 -32.45
N ILE A 4 -45.04 -13.15 -33.06
CA ILE A 4 -44.24 -14.19 -32.41
C ILE A 4 -43.50 -13.52 -31.24
N GLY A 5 -44.09 -13.58 -30.05
CA GLY A 5 -43.46 -13.10 -28.83
C GLY A 5 -42.13 -13.82 -28.59
N LYS A 6 -41.08 -13.06 -28.23
CA LYS A 6 -39.77 -13.62 -27.86
C LYS A 6 -39.95 -14.60 -26.71
N LYS A 7 -39.28 -15.77 -26.75
CA LYS A 7 -39.45 -16.75 -25.66
C LYS A 7 -38.84 -16.19 -24.38
N LYS A 8 -39.40 -16.61 -23.24
CA LYS A 8 -38.94 -16.17 -21.92
C LYS A 8 -37.44 -16.44 -21.77
N TYR A 9 -36.71 -15.43 -21.28
CA TYR A 9 -35.25 -15.46 -21.04
C TYR A 9 -34.36 -15.53 -22.29
N GLU A 10 -34.90 -15.34 -23.50
CA GLU A 10 -34.09 -15.16 -24.72
C GLU A 10 -33.51 -13.75 -24.87
N SER A 11 -34.06 -12.78 -24.14
CA SER A 11 -33.59 -11.39 -24.09
C SER A 11 -33.31 -10.92 -22.66
N GLY A 12 -32.46 -9.91 -22.54
CA GLY A 12 -32.07 -9.33 -21.25
C GLY A 12 -31.11 -10.21 -20.45
N GLU A 13 -31.15 -10.09 -19.12
CA GLU A 13 -30.21 -10.74 -18.21
C GLU A 13 -30.21 -12.28 -18.32
N GLY A 14 -31.35 -12.90 -18.67
CA GLY A 14 -31.46 -14.35 -18.86
C GLY A 14 -30.63 -14.90 -20.04
N ALA A 15 -30.30 -14.04 -21.02
CA ALA A 15 -29.49 -14.39 -22.18
C ALA A 15 -28.03 -13.97 -22.04
N GLN A 16 -27.75 -12.92 -21.25
CA GLN A 16 -26.42 -12.36 -21.06
C GLN A 16 -25.53 -13.20 -20.16
N PHE A 17 -26.12 -13.93 -19.21
CA PHE A 17 -25.39 -14.73 -18.23
C PHE A 17 -25.51 -16.23 -18.48
N MET A 18 -24.48 -16.96 -18.09
CA MET A 18 -24.40 -18.41 -18.17
C MET A 18 -23.90 -18.96 -16.82
N SER A 19 -24.53 -20.02 -16.32
CA SER A 19 -24.05 -20.70 -15.10
C SER A 19 -22.75 -21.46 -15.35
N ARG A 20 -21.91 -21.61 -14.31
CA ARG A 20 -20.67 -22.40 -14.38
C ARG A 20 -20.87 -23.79 -14.98
N LYS A 21 -21.93 -24.51 -14.57
CA LYS A 21 -22.23 -25.85 -15.10
C LYS A 21 -22.52 -25.83 -16.61
N ALA A 22 -23.23 -24.80 -17.08
CA ALA A 22 -23.50 -24.63 -18.50
C ALA A 22 -22.23 -24.24 -19.28
N ALA A 23 -21.36 -23.40 -18.72
CA ALA A 23 -20.08 -23.04 -19.33
C ALA A 23 -19.15 -24.26 -19.49
N LEU A 24 -19.05 -25.10 -18.44
CA LEU A 24 -18.28 -26.35 -18.49
C LEU A 24 -18.79 -27.29 -19.58
N LYS A 25 -20.12 -27.47 -19.68
CA LYS A 25 -20.73 -28.32 -20.71
C LYS A 25 -20.47 -27.78 -22.12
N LYS A 26 -20.48 -26.45 -22.29
CA LYS A 26 -20.25 -25.80 -23.58
C LYS A 26 -18.79 -25.91 -24.04
N LEU A 27 -17.83 -25.68 -23.14
CA LEU A 27 -16.39 -25.74 -23.45
C LEU A 27 -15.83 -27.17 -23.47
N GLN A 28 -16.58 -28.15 -22.93
CA GLN A 28 -16.16 -29.55 -22.78
C GLN A 28 -14.86 -29.71 -21.98
N LEU A 29 -14.70 -28.88 -20.94
CA LEU A 29 -13.52 -28.88 -20.06
C LEU A 29 -13.86 -29.43 -18.68
N THR A 30 -12.83 -29.92 -17.99
CA THR A 30 -12.95 -30.29 -16.57
C THR A 30 -13.04 -29.03 -15.71
N LEU A 31 -13.50 -29.14 -14.46
CA LEU A 31 -13.57 -27.99 -13.54
C LEU A 31 -12.19 -27.37 -13.28
N LYS A 32 -11.14 -28.20 -13.16
CA LYS A 32 -9.76 -27.76 -12.93
C LYS A 32 -9.25 -26.95 -14.12
N ASP A 33 -9.41 -27.48 -15.33
CA ASP A 33 -8.94 -26.83 -16.56
C ASP A 33 -9.71 -25.55 -16.84
N PHE A 34 -11.02 -25.55 -16.59
CA PHE A 34 -11.85 -24.36 -16.72
C PHE A 34 -11.42 -23.25 -15.76
N ARG A 35 -11.17 -23.59 -14.48
CA ARG A 35 -10.64 -22.62 -13.50
C ARG A 35 -9.29 -22.06 -13.94
N ARG A 36 -8.37 -22.93 -14.37
CA ARG A 36 -7.04 -22.52 -14.88
C ARG A 36 -7.18 -21.52 -16.02
N LEU A 37 -8.00 -21.85 -17.01
CA LEU A 37 -8.21 -21.02 -18.19
C LEU A 37 -8.92 -19.69 -17.85
N CYS A 38 -9.88 -19.70 -16.92
CA CYS A 38 -10.48 -18.46 -16.40
C CYS A 38 -9.45 -17.56 -15.69
N ILE A 39 -8.53 -18.12 -14.91
CA ILE A 39 -7.46 -17.35 -14.24
C ILE A 39 -6.53 -16.73 -15.28
N LEU A 40 -6.01 -17.55 -16.20
CA LEU A 40 -5.05 -17.08 -17.21
C LEU A 40 -5.61 -15.94 -18.06
N LYS A 41 -6.88 -16.01 -18.46
CA LYS A 41 -7.55 -14.94 -19.23
C LYS A 41 -8.13 -13.81 -18.38
N GLY A 42 -8.16 -13.92 -17.06
CA GLY A 42 -8.79 -12.91 -16.19
C GLY A 42 -10.32 -12.84 -16.33
N ILE A 43 -11.00 -13.99 -16.50
CA ILE A 43 -12.47 -14.05 -16.56
C ILE A 43 -13.03 -14.38 -15.18
N TYR A 44 -13.74 -13.40 -14.63
CA TYR A 44 -14.31 -13.48 -13.28
C TYR A 44 -15.81 -13.76 -13.30
N PRO A 45 -16.33 -14.44 -12.27
CA PRO A 45 -17.78 -14.52 -12.08
C PRO A 45 -18.37 -13.13 -11.85
N ARG A 46 -19.57 -12.89 -12.36
CA ARG A 46 -20.26 -11.59 -12.29
C ARG A 46 -21.61 -11.73 -11.61
N GLU A 47 -21.95 -10.77 -10.77
CA GLU A 47 -23.25 -10.72 -10.09
C GLU A 47 -24.25 -9.86 -10.89
N PRO A 48 -25.34 -10.45 -11.41
CA PRO A 48 -26.36 -9.72 -12.16
C PRO A 48 -27.26 -8.88 -11.23
N ARG A 49 -27.85 -7.81 -11.77
CA ARG A 49 -28.83 -6.98 -11.05
C ARG A 49 -30.05 -7.79 -10.60
N ASN A 50 -30.62 -8.63 -11.48
CA ASN A 50 -31.76 -9.49 -11.17
C ASN A 50 -31.40 -10.98 -11.29
N ARG A 51 -30.89 -11.54 -10.20
CA ARG A 51 -30.45 -12.95 -10.13
C ARG A 51 -31.49 -13.97 -10.61
N LYS A 52 -32.76 -13.80 -10.21
CA LYS A 52 -33.86 -14.70 -10.63
C LYS A 52 -34.04 -14.72 -12.15
N ARG A 53 -33.89 -13.58 -12.83
CA ARG A 53 -34.01 -13.50 -14.31
C ARG A 53 -32.79 -14.12 -14.99
N ALA A 54 -31.59 -13.84 -14.49
CA ALA A 54 -30.34 -14.42 -15.00
C ALA A 54 -30.28 -15.95 -14.85
N GLN A 55 -30.86 -16.50 -13.80
CA GLN A 55 -30.93 -17.94 -13.53
C GLN A 55 -32.17 -18.63 -14.12
N LYS A 56 -32.90 -17.96 -15.02
CA LYS A 56 -34.10 -18.51 -15.66
C LYS A 56 -35.16 -19.00 -14.67
N GLY A 57 -35.36 -18.24 -13.58
CA GLY A 57 -36.36 -18.52 -12.54
C GLY A 57 -35.92 -19.50 -11.45
N GLN A 58 -34.71 -20.07 -11.52
CA GLN A 58 -34.24 -20.99 -10.49
C GLN A 58 -33.94 -20.26 -9.16
N PRO A 59 -34.39 -20.78 -8.01
CA PRO A 59 -33.95 -20.30 -6.71
C PRO A 59 -32.52 -20.78 -6.41
N GLY A 60 -31.68 -19.91 -5.83
CA GLY A 60 -30.36 -20.28 -5.32
C GLY A 60 -29.20 -19.38 -5.79
N ILE A 61 -28.08 -19.49 -5.08
CA ILE A 61 -26.87 -18.69 -5.36
C ILE A 61 -25.93 -19.50 -6.26
N LYS A 62 -26.06 -19.34 -7.57
CA LYS A 62 -25.13 -19.92 -8.57
C LYS A 62 -24.12 -18.88 -9.02
N THR A 63 -22.90 -19.33 -9.27
CA THR A 63 -21.84 -18.56 -9.93
C THR A 63 -22.17 -18.40 -11.41
N LEU A 64 -22.27 -17.15 -11.86
CA LEU A 64 -22.63 -16.78 -13.23
C LEU A 64 -21.44 -16.10 -13.92
N TYR A 65 -21.29 -16.36 -15.21
CA TYR A 65 -20.32 -15.72 -16.09
C TYR A 65 -21.05 -15.04 -17.25
N HIS A 66 -20.44 -14.05 -17.89
CA HIS A 66 -21.01 -13.51 -19.11
C HIS A 66 -20.88 -14.50 -20.26
N LYS A 67 -21.95 -14.61 -21.06
CA LYS A 67 -21.97 -15.49 -22.24
C LYS A 67 -20.94 -15.05 -23.30
N LYS A 68 -20.64 -13.76 -23.39
CA LYS A 68 -19.62 -13.19 -24.29
C LYS A 68 -18.23 -13.70 -23.92
N ASP A 69 -17.87 -13.66 -22.64
CA ASP A 69 -16.56 -14.11 -22.15
C ASP A 69 -16.37 -15.62 -22.40
N ILE A 70 -17.41 -16.44 -22.15
CA ILE A 70 -17.35 -17.87 -22.46
C ILE A 70 -17.26 -18.14 -23.97
N GLN A 71 -17.87 -17.29 -24.80
CA GLN A 71 -17.73 -17.40 -26.26
C GLN A 71 -16.30 -17.07 -26.69
N PHE A 72 -15.69 -16.04 -26.09
CA PHE A 72 -14.29 -15.69 -26.33
C PHE A 72 -13.35 -16.84 -25.97
N LEU A 73 -13.54 -17.46 -24.80
CA LEU A 73 -12.76 -18.64 -24.38
C LEU A 73 -12.84 -19.82 -25.35
N MET A 74 -13.94 -19.98 -26.07
CA MET A 74 -14.13 -21.11 -26.98
C MET A 74 -13.13 -21.09 -28.15
N HIS A 75 -12.64 -19.91 -28.53
CA HIS A 75 -11.69 -19.72 -29.61
C HIS A 75 -10.23 -19.69 -29.14
N GLU A 76 -9.99 -19.94 -27.85
CA GLU A 76 -8.66 -19.85 -27.28
C GLU A 76 -7.77 -21.05 -27.64
N PRO A 77 -6.54 -20.84 -28.19
CA PRO A 77 -5.66 -21.93 -28.60
C PRO A 77 -5.19 -22.83 -27.44
N ILE A 78 -5.16 -22.30 -26.21
CA ILE A 78 -4.74 -23.03 -25.00
C ILE A 78 -5.61 -24.26 -24.73
N ILE A 79 -6.89 -24.22 -25.13
CA ILE A 79 -7.79 -25.36 -24.97
C ILE A 79 -7.23 -26.59 -25.69
N TRP A 80 -6.63 -26.41 -26.88
CA TRP A 80 -6.02 -27.50 -27.62
C TRP A 80 -4.79 -28.04 -26.91
N LYS A 81 -3.95 -27.18 -26.34
CA LYS A 81 -2.80 -27.60 -25.51
C LYS A 81 -3.21 -28.34 -24.24
N LEU A 82 -4.29 -27.93 -23.58
CA LEU A 82 -4.83 -28.68 -22.44
C LEU A 82 -5.34 -30.07 -22.85
N ARG A 83 -5.92 -30.19 -24.05
CA ARG A 83 -6.33 -31.49 -24.62
C ARG A 83 -5.11 -32.35 -24.97
N GLU A 84 -4.06 -31.79 -25.56
CA GLU A 84 -2.79 -32.47 -25.81
C GLU A 84 -2.17 -33.00 -24.51
N LEU A 85 -2.12 -32.17 -23.46
CA LEU A 85 -1.66 -32.57 -22.12
C LEU A 85 -2.47 -33.73 -21.53
N LYS A 86 -3.79 -33.74 -21.77
CA LYS A 86 -4.67 -34.83 -21.33
C LYS A 86 -4.43 -36.13 -22.10
N VAL A 87 -4.14 -36.04 -23.40
CA VAL A 87 -3.75 -37.21 -24.21
C VAL A 87 -2.39 -37.72 -23.79
N PHE A 88 -1.45 -36.81 -23.53
CA PHE A 88 -0.11 -37.10 -23.03
C PHE A 88 -0.15 -37.87 -21.71
N THR A 89 -0.87 -37.35 -20.71
CA THR A 89 -1.02 -38.01 -19.39
C THR A 89 -1.61 -39.41 -19.52
N ARG A 90 -2.63 -39.61 -20.36
CA ARG A 90 -3.17 -40.95 -20.66
C ARG A 90 -2.16 -41.90 -21.30
N LYS A 91 -1.33 -41.41 -22.23
CA LYS A 91 -0.27 -42.22 -22.86
C LYS A 91 0.79 -42.64 -21.83
N VAL A 92 1.19 -41.73 -20.95
CA VAL A 92 2.14 -42.00 -19.86
C VAL A 92 1.54 -42.99 -18.86
N GLU A 93 0.29 -42.80 -18.44
CA GLU A 93 -0.40 -43.73 -17.54
C GLU A 93 -0.55 -45.13 -18.15
N ARG A 94 -0.86 -45.23 -19.45
CA ARG A 94 -0.94 -46.50 -20.18
C ARG A 94 0.42 -47.20 -20.23
N ALA A 95 1.48 -46.50 -20.65
CA ALA A 95 2.84 -47.07 -20.68
C ALA A 95 3.30 -47.49 -19.27
N LYS A 96 2.96 -46.72 -18.24
CA LYS A 96 3.23 -47.05 -16.84
C LYS A 96 2.49 -48.32 -16.40
N ALA A 97 1.21 -48.45 -16.76
CA ALA A 97 0.41 -49.64 -16.44
C ALA A 97 0.93 -50.91 -17.15
N LEU A 98 1.40 -50.76 -18.40
CA LEU A 98 2.03 -51.83 -19.18
C LEU A 98 3.50 -52.10 -18.81
N ARG A 99 4.08 -51.29 -17.91
CA ARG A 99 5.51 -51.34 -17.51
C ARG A 99 6.49 -51.16 -18.68
N GLU A 100 6.09 -50.42 -19.70
CA GLU A 100 6.91 -50.07 -20.87
C GLU A 100 7.74 -48.80 -20.57
N PHE A 101 8.89 -48.97 -19.91
CA PHE A 101 9.71 -47.85 -19.44
C PHE A 101 10.39 -47.04 -20.57
N SER A 102 10.70 -47.68 -21.70
CA SER A 102 11.32 -47.02 -22.86
C SER A 102 10.37 -45.99 -23.49
N ASP A 103 9.13 -46.41 -23.77
CA ASP A 103 8.10 -45.53 -24.31
C ASP A 103 7.70 -44.43 -23.33
N MET A 104 7.65 -44.75 -22.03
CA MET A 104 7.43 -43.74 -20.99
C MET A 104 8.50 -42.64 -21.05
N LYS A 105 9.78 -43.01 -21.14
CA LYS A 105 10.88 -42.03 -21.25
C LYS A 105 10.78 -41.18 -22.51
N ARG A 106 10.42 -41.78 -23.64
CA ARG A 106 10.18 -41.06 -24.92
C ARG A 106 9.00 -40.10 -24.82
N TYR A 107 7.94 -40.46 -24.12
CA TYR A 107 6.84 -39.54 -23.89
C TYR A 107 7.29 -38.39 -22.97
N LEU A 108 7.91 -38.69 -21.82
CA LEU A 108 8.38 -37.68 -20.88
C LEU A 108 9.32 -36.64 -21.51
N SER A 109 10.21 -37.05 -22.43
CA SER A 109 11.06 -36.11 -23.17
C SER A 109 10.27 -35.17 -24.10
N ASN A 110 9.13 -35.64 -24.61
CA ASN A 110 8.23 -34.88 -25.49
C ASN A 110 7.07 -34.23 -24.71
N HIS A 111 7.34 -33.78 -23.48
CA HIS A 111 6.32 -33.13 -22.65
C HIS A 111 5.83 -31.83 -23.30
N PRO A 112 4.51 -31.68 -23.58
CA PRO A 112 3.99 -30.47 -24.17
C PRO A 112 3.95 -29.33 -23.14
N THR A 113 4.74 -28.28 -23.35
CA THR A 113 4.74 -27.08 -22.50
C THR A 113 3.69 -26.07 -22.95
N LEU A 114 3.10 -25.38 -21.99
CA LEU A 114 2.05 -24.39 -22.24
C LEU A 114 2.68 -23.00 -22.25
N LYS A 115 2.80 -22.41 -23.45
CA LYS A 115 3.34 -21.04 -23.61
C LYS A 115 2.24 -20.01 -23.32
N LEU A 116 2.48 -19.14 -22.34
CA LEU A 116 1.54 -18.11 -21.89
C LEU A 116 1.78 -16.75 -22.55
N ASP A 117 2.80 -16.63 -23.40
CA ASP A 117 3.30 -15.37 -23.97
C ASP A 117 2.22 -14.55 -24.69
N HIS A 118 1.40 -15.23 -25.49
CA HIS A 118 0.30 -14.61 -26.24
C HIS A 118 -0.77 -14.04 -25.30
N ILE A 119 -1.05 -14.69 -24.17
CA ILE A 119 -2.05 -14.23 -23.21
C ILE A 119 -1.60 -12.94 -22.53
N VAL A 120 -0.33 -12.89 -22.12
CA VAL A 120 0.23 -11.70 -21.46
C VAL A 120 0.11 -10.51 -22.41
N LYS A 121 0.46 -10.69 -23.69
CA LYS A 121 0.35 -9.62 -24.71
C LYS A 121 -1.09 -9.21 -25.02
N GLU A 122 -2.02 -10.16 -25.03
CA GLU A 122 -3.45 -9.84 -25.23
C GLU A 122 -4.06 -9.11 -24.02
N ARG A 123 -3.66 -9.48 -22.80
CA ARG A 123 -4.17 -8.88 -21.56
C ARG A 123 -3.55 -7.51 -21.30
N TYR A 124 -2.27 -7.36 -21.60
CA TYR A 124 -1.50 -6.14 -21.43
C TYR A 124 -0.89 -5.72 -22.77
N PRO A 125 -1.68 -5.04 -23.62
CA PRO A 125 -1.22 -4.59 -24.93
C PRO A 125 -0.16 -3.49 -24.82
N THR A 126 -0.19 -2.68 -23.76
CA THR A 126 0.82 -1.66 -23.48
C THR A 126 1.65 -2.02 -22.25
N PHE A 127 2.88 -1.50 -22.20
CA PHE A 127 3.76 -1.68 -21.04
C PHE A 127 3.20 -1.01 -19.78
N ILE A 128 2.53 0.14 -19.92
CA ILE A 128 1.93 0.86 -18.80
C ILE A 128 0.79 0.05 -18.18
N ASP A 129 -0.03 -0.62 -19.00
CA ASP A 129 -1.09 -1.50 -18.49
C ASP A 129 -0.52 -2.66 -17.68
N ALA A 130 0.64 -3.20 -18.07
CA ALA A 130 1.34 -4.22 -17.30
C ALA A 130 1.88 -3.66 -15.97
N LEU A 131 2.40 -2.43 -15.95
CA LEU A 131 2.89 -1.81 -14.71
C LEU A 131 1.77 -1.55 -13.70
N ARG A 132 0.55 -1.22 -14.15
CA ARG A 132 -0.61 -0.97 -13.26
C ARG A 132 -1.05 -2.21 -12.47
N ASP A 133 -0.91 -3.39 -13.06
CA ASP A 133 -1.26 -4.68 -12.42
C ASP A 133 -0.03 -5.33 -11.75
N LEU A 134 1.12 -4.62 -11.67
CA LEU A 134 2.36 -5.20 -11.18
C LEU A 134 2.38 -5.39 -9.66
N ASP A 135 1.58 -4.61 -8.90
CA ASP A 135 1.47 -4.69 -7.44
C ASP A 135 1.10 -6.10 -6.94
N ASP A 136 -0.01 -6.65 -7.47
CA ASP A 136 -0.48 -8.01 -7.14
C ASP A 136 0.51 -9.08 -7.63
N CYS A 137 1.16 -8.84 -8.77
CA CYS A 137 2.14 -9.74 -9.35
C CYS A 137 3.37 -9.88 -8.43
N LEU A 138 3.94 -8.75 -7.99
CA LEU A 138 5.12 -8.70 -7.14
C LEU A 138 4.83 -9.30 -5.76
N THR A 139 3.74 -8.89 -5.11
CA THR A 139 3.38 -9.42 -3.78
C THR A 139 3.25 -10.94 -3.78
N LEU A 140 2.62 -11.53 -4.82
CA LEU A 140 2.52 -12.98 -4.94
C LEU A 140 3.88 -13.64 -5.23
N CYS A 141 4.71 -13.04 -6.09
CA CYS A 141 6.03 -13.58 -6.41
C CYS A 141 6.98 -13.55 -5.20
N PHE A 142 6.96 -12.48 -4.41
CA PHE A 142 7.71 -12.38 -3.16
C PHE A 142 7.19 -13.34 -2.10
N LEU A 143 5.88 -13.58 -2.03
CA LEU A 143 5.35 -14.61 -1.13
C LEU A 143 5.84 -16.00 -1.55
N PHE A 144 5.75 -16.34 -2.84
CA PHE A 144 6.20 -17.65 -3.34
C PHE A 144 7.71 -17.86 -3.32
N SER A 145 8.51 -16.79 -3.25
CA SER A 145 9.96 -16.91 -3.08
C SER A 145 10.33 -17.37 -1.66
N THR A 146 9.53 -17.02 -0.65
CA THR A 146 9.72 -17.48 0.75
C THR A 146 9.24 -18.90 1.02
N PHE A 147 8.38 -19.46 0.16
CA PHE A 147 7.86 -20.79 0.42
C PHE A 147 8.95 -21.87 0.27
N PRO A 148 8.98 -22.86 1.18
CA PRO A 148 9.77 -24.06 0.99
C PRO A 148 9.19 -24.92 -0.14
N SER A 149 9.87 -26.00 -0.52
CA SER A 149 9.34 -26.90 -1.55
C SER A 149 8.12 -27.67 -1.05
N LEU A 150 6.93 -27.19 -1.38
CA LEU A 150 5.63 -27.79 -1.04
C LEU A 150 5.14 -28.77 -2.12
N ASN A 151 4.37 -29.79 -1.73
CA ASN A 151 3.85 -30.81 -2.66
C ASN A 151 2.94 -30.28 -3.78
N HIS A 152 2.33 -29.11 -3.58
CA HIS A 152 1.39 -28.51 -4.54
C HIS A 152 1.98 -27.33 -5.33
N VAL A 153 3.21 -26.93 -5.00
CA VAL A 153 3.92 -25.84 -5.66
C VAL A 153 5.16 -26.44 -6.34
N PRO A 154 5.23 -26.43 -7.69
CA PRO A 154 6.42 -26.89 -8.38
C PRO A 154 7.66 -26.13 -7.90
N ARG A 155 8.74 -26.86 -7.60
CA ARG A 155 10.03 -26.28 -7.19
C ARG A 155 10.56 -25.27 -8.21
N ASP A 156 10.33 -25.54 -9.50
CA ASP A 156 10.73 -24.67 -10.59
C ASP A 156 10.05 -23.29 -10.51
N GLN A 157 8.78 -23.24 -10.08
CA GLN A 157 8.07 -21.97 -9.93
C GLN A 157 8.67 -21.13 -8.80
N SER A 158 8.95 -21.73 -7.64
CA SER A 158 9.59 -21.01 -6.53
C SER A 158 10.97 -20.48 -6.90
N LEU A 159 11.77 -21.26 -7.64
CA LEU A 159 13.11 -20.86 -8.10
C LEU A 159 13.04 -19.70 -9.11
N LEU A 160 12.07 -19.75 -10.03
CA LEU A 160 11.84 -18.67 -10.99
C LEU A 160 11.34 -17.39 -10.31
N CYS A 161 10.41 -17.46 -9.35
CA CYS A 161 9.98 -16.31 -8.56
C CYS A 161 11.17 -15.67 -7.82
N ARG A 162 11.96 -16.51 -7.15
CA ARG A 162 13.23 -16.13 -6.50
C ARG A 162 14.13 -15.34 -7.44
N ARG A 163 14.46 -15.89 -8.61
CA ARG A 163 15.28 -15.19 -9.62
C ARG A 163 14.65 -13.88 -10.10
N LEU A 164 13.39 -13.91 -10.55
CA LEU A 164 12.74 -12.74 -11.16
C LEU A 164 12.50 -11.58 -10.18
N THR A 165 12.23 -11.88 -8.91
CA THR A 165 12.09 -10.85 -7.87
C THR A 165 13.43 -10.14 -7.62
N VAL A 166 14.55 -10.89 -7.61
CA VAL A 166 15.89 -10.32 -7.48
C VAL A 166 16.23 -9.46 -8.69
N GLU A 167 15.96 -9.93 -9.92
CA GLU A 167 16.12 -9.13 -11.14
C GLU A 167 15.30 -7.83 -11.07
N PHE A 168 14.07 -7.88 -10.55
CA PHE A 168 13.26 -6.68 -10.38
C PHE A 168 13.86 -5.70 -9.36
N LEU A 169 14.31 -6.18 -8.19
CA LEU A 169 14.97 -5.32 -7.19
C LEU A 169 16.22 -4.65 -7.76
N HIS A 170 17.03 -5.37 -8.53
CA HIS A 170 18.19 -4.80 -9.22
C HIS A 170 17.82 -3.71 -10.22
N ALA A 171 16.76 -3.92 -11.01
CA ALA A 171 16.26 -2.91 -11.93
C ALA A 171 15.82 -1.64 -11.18
N VAL A 172 15.19 -1.78 -10.00
CA VAL A 172 14.80 -0.64 -9.15
C VAL A 172 16.00 0.07 -8.53
N ILE A 173 17.05 -0.67 -8.12
CA ILE A 173 18.32 -0.10 -7.66
C ILE A 173 18.98 0.72 -8.78
N ALA A 174 19.12 0.12 -9.97
CA ALA A 174 19.73 0.78 -11.12
C ALA A 174 18.95 2.03 -11.56
N ALA A 175 17.62 1.96 -11.55
CA ALA A 175 16.76 3.09 -11.89
C ALA A 175 16.66 4.16 -10.79
N LYS A 176 17.12 3.88 -9.56
CA LYS A 176 16.93 4.71 -8.35
C LYS A 176 15.47 5.20 -8.23
N ALA A 177 14.54 4.26 -8.39
CA ALA A 177 13.12 4.53 -8.54
C ALA A 177 12.31 4.44 -7.23
N LEU A 178 12.94 4.06 -6.12
CA LEU A 178 12.27 3.93 -4.82
C LEU A 178 11.83 5.32 -4.30
N ARG A 179 10.66 5.40 -3.65
CA ARG A 179 10.05 6.66 -3.19
C ARG A 179 9.63 6.63 -1.73
N LYS A 180 8.94 5.57 -1.31
CA LYS A 180 8.45 5.40 0.07
C LYS A 180 8.76 4.01 0.56
N VAL A 181 9.04 3.88 1.85
CA VAL A 181 9.31 2.60 2.50
C VAL A 181 8.59 2.55 3.84
N PHE A 182 8.02 1.42 4.20
CA PHE A 182 7.38 1.28 5.51
C PHE A 182 7.55 -0.13 6.07
N VAL A 183 7.89 -0.22 7.34
CA VAL A 183 8.02 -1.48 8.05
C VAL A 183 6.75 -1.76 8.84
N SER A 184 6.15 -2.92 8.61
CA SER A 184 4.96 -3.38 9.32
C SER A 184 5.20 -4.75 9.93
N ILE A 185 4.28 -5.19 10.78
CA ILE A 185 4.24 -6.54 11.34
C ILE A 185 4.15 -7.60 10.22
N LYS A 186 3.50 -7.26 9.09
CA LYS A 186 3.34 -8.18 7.96
C LYS A 186 4.60 -8.34 7.11
N GLY A 187 5.46 -7.32 7.07
CA GLY A 187 6.57 -7.24 6.13
C GLY A 187 6.96 -5.80 5.80
N TYR A 188 7.77 -5.67 4.76
CA TYR A 188 8.27 -4.40 4.24
C TYR A 188 7.40 -3.95 3.06
N TYR A 189 6.91 -2.72 3.12
CA TYR A 189 6.15 -2.08 2.07
C TYR A 189 7.08 -1.16 1.31
N TYR A 190 7.11 -1.30 -0.02
CA TYR A 190 7.90 -0.46 -0.91
C TYR A 190 6.98 0.22 -1.91
N GLN A 191 7.30 1.47 -2.22
CA GLN A 191 6.74 2.19 -3.36
C GLN A 191 7.86 2.61 -4.28
N ALA A 192 7.80 2.18 -5.54
CA ALA A 192 8.66 2.70 -6.59
C ALA A 192 7.84 3.37 -7.69
N GLU A 193 8.46 4.36 -8.33
CA GLU A 193 7.88 5.10 -9.42
C GLU A 193 8.60 4.74 -10.73
N ILE A 194 7.91 4.04 -11.62
CA ILE A 194 8.45 3.58 -12.90
C ILE A 194 7.60 4.18 -14.02
N LYS A 195 8.20 5.01 -14.89
CA LYS A 195 7.52 5.68 -16.01
C LYS A 195 6.22 6.40 -15.59
N GLY A 196 6.25 7.08 -14.44
CA GLY A 196 5.10 7.83 -13.90
C GLY A 196 3.97 6.96 -13.35
N GLN A 197 4.14 5.64 -13.24
CA GLN A 197 3.23 4.78 -12.48
C GLN A 197 3.87 4.47 -11.12
N THR A 198 3.10 4.64 -10.05
CA THR A 198 3.51 4.24 -8.71
C THR A 198 3.11 2.78 -8.49
N ILE A 199 4.07 1.98 -8.03
CA ILE A 199 3.94 0.54 -7.85
C ILE A 199 4.20 0.26 -6.38
N ASN A 200 3.22 -0.34 -5.72
CA ASN A 200 3.25 -0.65 -4.31
C ASN A 200 3.27 -2.16 -4.11
N TRP A 201 4.30 -2.68 -3.44
CA TRP A 201 4.37 -4.10 -3.13
C TRP A 201 4.87 -4.35 -1.71
N ILE A 202 4.64 -5.58 -1.26
CA ILE A 202 4.97 -6.04 0.08
C ILE A 202 5.94 -7.21 -0.05
N VAL A 203 7.04 -7.13 0.69
CA VAL A 203 7.97 -8.24 0.89
C VAL A 203 7.73 -8.79 2.30
N PRO A 204 7.29 -10.05 2.45
CA PRO A 204 7.08 -10.65 3.76
C PRO A 204 8.39 -10.75 4.54
N HIS A 205 8.30 -10.76 5.86
CA HIS A 205 9.45 -11.06 6.71
C HIS A 205 9.92 -12.50 6.44
N HIS A 206 11.24 -12.70 6.52
CA HIS A 206 11.88 -14.00 6.32
C HIS A 206 11.74 -14.85 7.59
N PHE A 207 10.51 -15.28 7.88
CA PHE A 207 10.22 -16.26 8.92
C PHE A 207 10.04 -17.65 8.30
N GLY A 208 10.40 -18.67 9.07
CA GLY A 208 10.15 -20.06 8.68
C GLY A 208 8.68 -20.27 8.38
N PHE A 209 8.38 -20.87 7.23
CA PHE A 209 7.01 -21.15 6.84
C PHE A 209 6.39 -22.18 7.78
N GLU A 210 5.45 -21.73 8.62
CA GLU A 210 4.65 -22.64 9.43
C GLU A 210 3.50 -23.19 8.58
N PRO A 211 3.46 -24.50 8.27
CA PRO A 211 2.41 -25.07 7.46
C PRO A 211 1.07 -24.94 8.17
N GLN A 212 0.18 -24.11 7.62
CA GLN A 212 -1.14 -23.91 8.20
C GLN A 212 -1.89 -25.25 8.26
N ALA A 213 -2.37 -25.61 9.45
CA ALA A 213 -3.06 -26.88 9.72
C ALA A 213 -4.43 -27.02 9.01
N LYS A 214 -4.92 -25.98 8.32
CA LYS A 214 -6.23 -25.95 7.65
C LYS A 214 -6.11 -25.74 6.14
N ASN A 215 -7.00 -26.42 5.41
CA ASN A 215 -7.26 -26.26 3.98
C ASN A 215 -7.91 -24.89 3.62
N ASP A 216 -7.57 -23.81 4.34
CA ASP A 216 -8.19 -22.50 4.13
C ASP A 216 -7.72 -21.87 2.79
N VAL A 217 -6.56 -22.27 2.29
CA VAL A 217 -5.94 -21.73 1.07
C VAL A 217 -5.75 -22.81 0.00
N ASP A 218 -6.27 -22.55 -1.20
CA ASP A 218 -6.09 -23.43 -2.37
C ASP A 218 -4.79 -23.09 -3.13
N PHE A 219 -3.67 -23.68 -2.70
CA PHE A 219 -2.36 -23.51 -3.33
C PHE A 219 -2.33 -23.89 -4.82
N LYS A 220 -3.22 -24.78 -5.29
CA LYS A 220 -3.27 -25.14 -6.73
C LYS A 220 -3.79 -23.98 -7.56
N MET A 221 -4.74 -23.23 -7.04
CA MET A 221 -5.21 -22.01 -7.71
C MET A 221 -4.14 -20.93 -7.67
N MET A 222 -3.47 -20.73 -6.53
CA MET A 222 -2.38 -19.75 -6.43
C MET A 222 -1.21 -20.06 -7.37
N SER A 223 -0.81 -21.34 -7.49
CA SER A 223 0.24 -21.76 -8.42
C SER A 223 -0.07 -21.40 -9.89
N ILE A 224 -1.34 -21.39 -10.29
CA ILE A 224 -1.75 -20.96 -11.63
C ILE A 224 -1.59 -19.44 -11.80
N PHE A 225 -1.92 -18.66 -10.76
CA PHE A 225 -1.68 -17.21 -10.77
C PHE A 225 -0.18 -16.91 -10.87
N VAL A 226 0.63 -17.60 -10.06
CA VAL A 226 2.09 -17.47 -10.09
C VAL A 226 2.64 -17.83 -11.47
N GLU A 227 2.17 -18.90 -12.11
CA GLU A 227 2.60 -19.28 -13.47
C GLU A 227 2.39 -18.14 -14.48
N PHE A 228 1.26 -17.44 -14.39
CA PHE A 228 0.98 -16.27 -15.22
C PHE A 228 1.86 -15.07 -14.85
N TYR A 229 2.00 -14.78 -13.56
CA TYR A 229 2.78 -13.65 -13.05
C TYR A 229 4.28 -13.78 -13.29
N ILE A 230 4.86 -14.99 -13.22
CA ILE A 230 6.25 -15.27 -13.63
C ILE A 230 6.48 -14.81 -15.07
N MET A 231 5.56 -15.16 -15.98
CA MET A 231 5.70 -14.80 -17.39
C MET A 231 5.55 -13.28 -17.58
N MET A 232 4.56 -12.67 -16.93
CA MET A 232 4.35 -11.22 -16.94
C MET A 232 5.58 -10.46 -16.41
N LEU A 233 6.09 -10.84 -15.25
CA LEU A 233 7.26 -10.23 -14.63
C LEU A 233 8.51 -10.41 -15.50
N GLY A 234 8.68 -11.56 -16.16
CA GLY A 234 9.74 -11.77 -17.14
C GLY A 234 9.69 -10.80 -18.33
N PHE A 235 8.51 -10.53 -18.89
CA PHE A 235 8.35 -9.51 -19.94
C PHE A 235 8.60 -8.09 -19.43
N VAL A 236 8.15 -7.78 -18.21
CA VAL A 236 8.35 -6.48 -17.58
C VAL A 236 9.83 -6.24 -17.33
N ASN A 237 10.53 -7.18 -16.68
CA ASN A 237 11.97 -7.12 -16.44
C ASN A 237 12.73 -6.99 -17.76
N PHE A 238 12.44 -7.82 -18.77
CA PHE A 238 13.06 -7.70 -20.09
C PHE A 238 12.97 -6.27 -20.64
N ARG A 239 11.78 -5.66 -20.60
CA ARG A 239 11.56 -4.29 -21.10
C ARG A 239 12.22 -3.23 -20.22
N LEU A 240 12.26 -3.41 -18.89
CA LEU A 240 12.91 -2.51 -17.95
C LEU A 240 14.43 -2.49 -18.16
N TYR A 241 15.06 -3.65 -18.21
CA TYR A 241 16.50 -3.77 -18.45
C TYR A 241 16.92 -3.14 -19.78
N HIS A 242 16.16 -3.37 -20.86
CA HIS A 242 16.40 -2.69 -22.14
C HIS A 242 16.13 -1.19 -22.11
N THR A 243 15.25 -0.70 -21.23
CA THR A 243 15.04 0.75 -21.07
C THR A 243 16.22 1.38 -20.29
N LEU A 244 16.82 0.63 -19.37
CA LEU A 244 17.95 1.06 -18.53
C LEU A 244 19.32 0.77 -19.18
N ASN A 245 19.37 0.33 -20.44
CA ASN A 245 20.59 -0.07 -21.14
C ASN A 245 21.43 -1.13 -20.40
N LEU A 246 20.74 -2.10 -19.79
CA LEU A 246 21.33 -3.24 -19.08
C LEU A 246 21.09 -4.54 -19.86
N TYR A 247 22.04 -5.48 -19.78
CA TYR A 247 21.90 -6.80 -20.42
C TYR A 247 20.85 -7.66 -19.70
N TYR A 248 19.99 -8.36 -20.47
CA TYR A 248 19.00 -9.29 -19.93
C TYR A 248 19.14 -10.70 -20.55
N PRO A 249 19.19 -11.78 -19.74
CA PRO A 249 19.22 -11.79 -18.27
C PRO A 249 20.48 -11.16 -17.67
N PRO A 250 20.42 -10.53 -16.47
CA PRO A 250 21.58 -9.85 -15.90
C PRO A 250 22.75 -10.81 -15.70
N LYS A 251 23.93 -10.37 -16.15
CA LYS A 251 25.20 -11.04 -15.87
C LYS A 251 25.83 -10.33 -14.67
N LEU A 252 25.98 -11.04 -13.55
CA LEU A 252 26.73 -10.54 -12.40
C LEU A 252 28.23 -10.60 -12.71
N THR A 253 29.00 -9.61 -12.24
CA THR A 253 30.45 -9.52 -12.48
C THR A 253 31.24 -10.62 -11.77
N THR A 254 30.69 -11.19 -10.69
CA THR A 254 31.27 -12.32 -9.97
C THR A 254 30.91 -13.64 -10.65
N HIS A 255 31.84 -14.16 -11.43
CA HIS A 255 31.80 -15.51 -12.00
C HIS A 255 32.08 -16.61 -10.97
N ASP A 256 31.52 -16.51 -9.76
CA ASP A 256 31.47 -17.66 -8.86
C ASP A 256 30.20 -18.45 -9.14
N ASN A 257 30.22 -19.19 -10.25
CA ASN A 257 29.35 -20.34 -10.43
C ASN A 257 29.80 -21.42 -9.43
N SER A 258 29.61 -21.19 -8.12
CA SER A 258 29.52 -22.31 -7.20
C SER A 258 28.19 -23.00 -7.48
N GLU A 259 28.20 -23.96 -8.40
CA GLU A 259 27.15 -24.96 -8.58
C GLU A 259 27.03 -25.86 -7.33
N LYS A 260 26.87 -25.26 -6.15
CA LYS A 260 26.46 -25.98 -4.96
C LYS A 260 24.95 -26.02 -4.97
N ILE A 261 24.46 -27.05 -5.64
CA ILE A 261 23.11 -27.61 -5.48
C ILE A 261 23.02 -28.19 -4.06
N LEU A 262 23.16 -27.33 -3.04
CA LEU A 262 22.88 -27.65 -1.65
C LEU A 262 21.86 -26.63 -1.15
N VAL A 263 20.69 -27.20 -0.90
CA VAL A 263 19.42 -26.57 -0.59
C VAL A 263 19.48 -26.05 0.84
N ASP A 264 20.20 -24.97 1.09
CA ASP A 264 20.07 -24.23 2.33
C ASP A 264 19.42 -22.87 2.05
N GLU A 265 18.28 -22.61 2.67
CA GLU A 265 17.51 -21.37 2.44
C GLU A 265 18.34 -20.15 2.85
N GLU A 266 19.18 -20.28 3.88
CA GLU A 266 20.11 -19.25 4.33
C GLU A 266 21.21 -18.95 3.30
N ALA A 267 21.78 -19.98 2.66
CA ALA A 267 22.78 -19.79 1.60
C ALA A 267 22.18 -19.04 0.39
N TYR A 268 20.94 -19.35 0.03
CA TYR A 268 20.23 -18.64 -1.04
C TYR A 268 19.95 -17.17 -0.71
N VAL A 269 19.48 -16.89 0.52
CA VAL A 269 19.28 -15.50 0.98
C VAL A 269 20.62 -14.74 0.94
N SER A 270 21.71 -15.42 1.29
CA SER A 270 23.07 -14.87 1.24
C SER A 270 23.49 -14.52 -0.19
N GLU A 271 23.30 -15.43 -1.16
CA GLU A 271 23.58 -15.18 -2.58
C GLU A 271 22.75 -14.02 -3.14
N ARG A 272 21.47 -13.92 -2.76
CA ARG A 272 20.59 -12.82 -3.17
C ARG A 272 21.10 -11.47 -2.67
N ILE A 273 21.48 -11.39 -1.40
CA ILE A 273 22.01 -10.15 -0.80
C ILE A 273 23.35 -9.78 -1.44
N ALA A 274 24.22 -10.77 -1.68
CA ALA A 274 25.47 -10.58 -2.39
C ALA A 274 25.23 -10.03 -3.81
N ALA A 275 24.28 -10.61 -4.55
CA ALA A 275 23.91 -10.13 -5.87
C ALA A 275 23.48 -8.65 -5.83
N LEU A 276 22.60 -8.26 -4.89
CA LEU A 276 22.14 -6.87 -4.74
C LEU A 276 23.27 -5.88 -4.41
N ASN A 277 24.35 -6.35 -3.78
CA ASN A 277 25.49 -5.50 -3.48
C ASN A 277 26.39 -5.27 -4.71
N VAL A 278 26.42 -6.21 -5.64
CA VAL A 278 27.28 -6.17 -6.83
C VAL A 278 26.72 -5.19 -7.88
N PRO A 279 27.53 -4.25 -8.40
CA PRO A 279 27.11 -3.39 -9.51
C PRO A 279 26.91 -4.21 -10.79
N LEU A 280 25.88 -3.87 -11.58
CA LEU A 280 25.57 -4.53 -12.84
C LEU A 280 26.51 -4.09 -13.98
N ILE A 281 26.67 -4.96 -14.97
CA ILE A 281 27.37 -4.65 -16.22
C ILE A 281 26.44 -3.84 -17.12
N ASN A 282 26.82 -2.60 -17.43
CA ASN A 282 26.14 -1.76 -18.40
C ASN A 282 26.56 -2.13 -19.83
N LEU A 283 25.66 -1.96 -20.81
CA LEU A 283 26.01 -2.11 -22.22
C LEU A 283 26.95 -0.99 -22.71
N ASP A 284 26.76 0.22 -22.20
CA ASP A 284 27.59 1.39 -22.51
C ASP A 284 27.98 2.14 -21.21
N SER A 285 29.26 2.06 -20.83
CA SER A 285 29.79 2.69 -19.61
C SER A 285 29.86 4.22 -19.65
N THR A 286 29.64 4.83 -20.83
CA THR A 286 29.81 6.26 -21.09
C THR A 286 28.53 7.08 -20.88
N LEU A 287 27.35 6.46 -20.87
CA LEU A 287 26.05 7.17 -20.84
C LEU A 287 25.52 7.48 -19.43
N GLN A 288 26.05 6.85 -18.37
CA GLN A 288 25.55 7.08 -17.00
C GLN A 288 25.93 8.46 -16.45
N ASN A 289 26.99 9.09 -16.96
CA ASN A 289 27.35 10.45 -16.55
C ASN A 289 26.48 11.52 -17.24
N THR A 290 25.75 11.17 -18.31
CA THR A 290 24.99 12.14 -19.13
C THR A 290 23.49 12.14 -18.86
N GLU A 291 22.92 11.16 -18.15
CA GLU A 291 21.46 11.14 -17.90
C GLU A 291 21.05 11.83 -16.58
N ASP A 292 21.98 12.04 -15.65
CA ASP A 292 21.74 12.85 -14.44
C ASP A 292 21.97 14.35 -14.67
N GLU A 293 22.65 14.72 -15.77
CA GLU A 293 22.77 16.11 -16.25
C GLU A 293 21.74 16.34 -17.38
N GLU A 294 20.83 17.29 -17.18
CA GLU A 294 19.98 17.91 -18.22
C GLU A 294 18.78 17.10 -18.78
N LEU A 295 17.74 16.94 -17.95
CA LEU A 295 16.39 17.26 -18.41
C LEU A 295 15.99 18.60 -17.78
N GLU A 296 16.45 19.70 -18.36
CA GLU A 296 15.82 21.00 -18.13
C GLU A 296 14.39 20.90 -18.65
N MET A 297 13.40 21.03 -17.76
CA MET A 297 12.01 21.09 -18.19
C MET A 297 11.81 22.37 -19.01
N ASP A 298 11.45 22.19 -20.27
CA ASP A 298 11.19 23.28 -21.22
C ASP A 298 10.11 24.23 -20.66
N GLN A 299 10.42 25.52 -20.63
CA GLN A 299 9.63 26.52 -19.92
C GLN A 299 8.48 27.03 -20.79
N PHE A 300 7.35 26.33 -20.80
CA PHE A 300 6.13 26.83 -21.41
C PHE A 300 5.41 27.80 -20.47
N THR A 301 5.36 29.08 -20.86
CA THR A 301 4.72 30.18 -20.12
C THR A 301 3.20 30.19 -20.32
N ASN A 302 2.48 29.32 -19.61
CA ASN A 302 1.03 29.46 -19.45
C ASN A 302 0.73 30.04 -18.05
N GLU A 303 0.39 31.32 -17.98
CA GLU A 303 0.16 32.09 -16.74
C GLU A 303 -0.96 31.53 -15.84
N SER A 304 -1.79 30.61 -16.34
CA SER A 304 -2.91 30.02 -15.59
C SER A 304 -2.55 28.79 -14.74
N GLU A 305 -1.33 28.23 -14.88
CA GLU A 305 -0.90 27.00 -14.18
C GLU A 305 0.42 27.16 -13.40
N ALA A 306 0.88 28.39 -13.17
CA ALA A 306 2.18 28.69 -12.56
C ALA A 306 2.40 28.01 -11.20
N THR A 307 1.37 27.97 -10.34
CA THR A 307 1.47 27.36 -9.00
C THR A 307 1.67 25.85 -9.06
N LYS A 308 0.97 25.15 -9.96
CA LYS A 308 1.12 23.69 -10.14
C LYS A 308 2.47 23.32 -10.75
N LEU A 309 2.99 24.16 -11.63
CA LEU A 309 4.31 23.99 -12.23
C LEU A 309 5.43 24.20 -11.19
N GLU A 310 5.25 25.16 -10.29
CA GLU A 310 6.19 25.41 -9.19
C GLU A 310 6.18 24.29 -8.15
N GLU A 311 4.99 23.79 -7.77
CA GLU A 311 4.84 22.59 -6.93
C GLU A 311 5.52 21.36 -7.57
N ALA A 312 5.32 21.14 -8.87
CA ALA A 312 5.94 20.04 -9.61
C ALA A 312 7.48 20.17 -9.67
N LYS A 313 8.01 21.40 -9.77
CA LYS A 313 9.46 21.65 -9.71
C LYS A 313 10.02 21.32 -8.33
N ILE A 314 9.37 21.79 -7.27
CA ILE A 314 9.78 21.50 -5.89
C ILE A 314 9.76 19.99 -5.63
N GLU A 315 8.76 19.28 -6.15
CA GLU A 315 8.70 17.82 -6.06
C GLU A 315 9.82 17.13 -6.84
N ALA A 316 10.12 17.58 -8.07
CA ALA A 316 11.21 17.05 -8.87
C ALA A 316 12.57 17.26 -8.20
N ASP A 317 12.82 18.43 -7.59
CA ASP A 317 14.06 18.71 -6.87
C ASP A 317 14.19 17.85 -5.60
N LYS A 318 13.09 17.63 -4.87
CA LYS A 318 13.07 16.68 -3.75
C LYS A 318 13.38 15.26 -4.21
N ILE A 319 12.90 14.84 -5.38
CA ILE A 319 13.21 13.53 -5.96
C ILE A 319 14.69 13.43 -6.35
N LYS A 320 15.27 14.49 -6.94
CA LYS A 320 16.71 14.53 -7.26
C LYS A 320 17.57 14.39 -6.00
N LYS A 321 17.25 15.12 -4.93
CA LYS A 321 17.92 15.00 -3.62
C LYS A 321 17.81 13.58 -3.07
N LEU A 322 16.62 12.99 -3.13
CA LEU A 322 16.38 11.63 -2.66
C LEU A 322 17.21 10.57 -3.42
N LYS A 323 17.40 10.69 -4.73
CA LYS A 323 18.26 9.77 -5.51
C LYS A 323 19.73 9.75 -5.07
N ILE A 324 20.19 10.81 -4.40
CA ILE A 324 21.58 11.04 -3.99
C ILE A 324 21.71 11.03 -2.45
N LEU A 325 20.63 10.69 -1.73
CA LEU A 325 20.51 10.87 -0.28
C LEU A 325 21.67 10.26 0.52
N PHE A 326 22.13 9.06 0.15
CA PHE A 326 23.21 8.36 0.83
C PHE A 326 24.48 8.24 -0.02
N LYS A 327 24.66 9.12 -1.00
CA LYS A 327 25.88 9.16 -1.81
C LYS A 327 27.09 9.41 -0.90
N ASP A 328 28.17 8.67 -1.15
CA ASP A 328 29.44 8.69 -0.40
C ASP A 328 29.36 8.20 1.06
N LEU A 329 28.20 7.68 1.50
CA LEU A 329 28.10 7.00 2.79
C LEU A 329 28.51 5.54 2.67
N LYS A 330 29.45 5.15 3.53
CA LYS A 330 29.82 3.75 3.77
C LYS A 330 29.13 3.25 5.03
N VAL A 331 28.21 2.31 4.83
CA VAL A 331 27.36 1.76 5.88
C VAL A 331 27.75 0.31 6.17
N PHE A 332 28.02 0.02 7.44
CA PHE A 332 28.30 -1.33 7.90
C PHE A 332 27.09 -1.91 8.64
N LEU A 333 26.64 -3.10 8.22
CA LEU A 333 25.49 -3.79 8.80
C LEU A 333 25.94 -4.88 9.78
N ASN A 334 25.45 -4.80 11.02
CA ASN A 334 25.71 -5.83 12.01
C ASN A 334 24.88 -7.10 11.77
N ARG A 335 25.14 -8.17 12.55
CA ARG A 335 24.54 -9.48 12.33
C ARG A 335 23.05 -9.58 12.65
N GLU A 336 22.53 -8.73 13.55
CA GLU A 336 21.13 -8.80 13.98
C GLU A 336 20.16 -8.16 12.99
N VAL A 337 20.64 -7.17 12.23
CA VAL A 337 19.76 -6.32 11.43
C VAL A 337 19.32 -7.04 10.14
N PRO A 338 18.08 -6.83 9.69
CA PRO A 338 17.59 -7.45 8.46
C PRO A 338 18.34 -6.89 7.25
N ARG A 339 19.27 -7.68 6.70
CA ARG A 339 20.23 -7.21 5.69
C ARG A 339 19.58 -6.92 4.34
N GLU A 340 18.76 -7.81 3.81
CA GLU A 340 18.16 -7.66 2.48
C GLU A 340 17.39 -6.34 2.30
N PRO A 341 16.43 -5.97 3.17
CA PRO A 341 15.70 -4.71 3.00
C PRO A 341 16.63 -3.50 3.13
N LEU A 342 17.60 -3.54 4.06
CA LEU A 342 18.54 -2.44 4.27
C LEU A 342 19.49 -2.28 3.08
N VAL A 343 20.08 -3.37 2.58
CA VAL A 343 20.95 -3.36 1.38
C VAL A 343 20.18 -2.82 0.19
N PHE A 344 18.96 -3.30 -0.04
CA PHE A 344 18.12 -2.80 -1.14
C PHE A 344 17.89 -1.29 -1.06
N ILE A 345 17.47 -0.79 0.11
CA ILE A 345 17.19 0.64 0.32
C ILE A 345 18.46 1.48 0.18
N LEU A 346 19.53 1.11 0.87
CA LEU A 346 20.79 1.84 0.88
C LEU A 346 21.42 1.91 -0.51
N ARG A 347 21.40 0.80 -1.27
CA ARG A 347 21.90 0.75 -2.65
C ARG A 347 21.04 1.57 -3.61
N CYS A 348 19.71 1.58 -3.45
CA CYS A 348 18.81 2.43 -4.25
C CYS A 348 19.14 3.93 -4.14
N PHE A 349 19.70 4.37 -3.01
CA PHE A 349 20.04 5.78 -2.77
C PHE A 349 21.55 6.08 -2.83
N GLY A 350 22.33 5.14 -3.37
CA GLY A 350 23.74 5.35 -3.70
C GLY A 350 24.75 5.10 -2.58
N ALA A 351 24.35 4.45 -1.48
CA ALA A 351 25.29 4.08 -0.42
C ALA A 351 26.12 2.85 -0.80
N GLU A 352 27.30 2.75 -0.19
CA GLU A 352 28.10 1.52 -0.17
C GLU A 352 27.80 0.74 1.10
N VAL A 353 27.47 -0.55 0.95
CA VAL A 353 27.08 -1.40 2.07
C VAL A 353 28.02 -2.58 2.19
N SER A 354 28.40 -2.89 3.42
CA SER A 354 29.14 -4.11 3.74
C SER A 354 28.67 -4.72 5.06
N TRP A 355 29.14 -5.93 5.30
CA TRP A 355 28.94 -6.73 6.50
C TRP A 355 30.19 -7.59 6.73
N ASP A 356 30.23 -8.34 7.82
CA ASP A 356 31.35 -9.22 8.12
C ASP A 356 31.48 -10.35 7.09
N LYS A 357 32.68 -10.47 6.48
CA LYS A 357 33.03 -11.48 5.47
C LYS A 357 32.83 -12.91 5.96
N LEU A 358 33.04 -13.17 7.26
CA LEU A 358 32.92 -14.51 7.82
C LEU A 358 31.47 -14.97 7.95
N LEU A 359 30.55 -14.01 8.14
CA LEU A 359 29.14 -14.31 8.33
C LEU A 359 28.44 -14.56 6.99
N PHE A 360 28.71 -13.74 5.97
CA PHE A 360 27.98 -13.77 4.69
C PHE A 360 28.89 -13.44 3.50
N VAL A 361 28.66 -14.14 2.38
CA VAL A 361 29.32 -13.85 1.10
C VAL A 361 28.86 -12.51 0.52
N GLY A 362 29.71 -11.84 -0.26
CA GLY A 362 29.37 -10.56 -0.92
C GLY A 362 29.65 -9.29 -0.11
N ALA A 363 30.43 -9.39 0.97
CA ALA A 363 30.97 -8.23 1.69
C ALA A 363 32.04 -7.51 0.85
N SER A 364 32.01 -6.17 0.85
CA SER A 364 32.92 -5.31 0.09
C SER A 364 34.12 -4.86 0.93
N PHE A 365 33.87 -4.36 2.15
CA PHE A 365 34.88 -3.90 3.10
C PHE A 365 34.70 -4.53 4.50
N ASP A 366 35.78 -4.57 5.28
CA ASP A 366 35.82 -5.21 6.60
C ASP A 366 35.40 -4.27 7.74
N GLU A 367 35.06 -4.84 8.90
CA GLU A 367 34.72 -4.07 10.11
C GLU A 367 35.85 -3.15 10.57
N ASN A 368 37.11 -3.42 10.22
CA ASN A 368 38.26 -2.62 10.64
C ASN A 368 38.53 -1.39 9.76
N ASP A 369 37.74 -1.16 8.70
CA ASP A 369 37.96 -0.04 7.77
C ASP A 369 37.58 1.31 8.40
N GLU A 370 38.52 2.25 8.46
CA GLU A 370 38.29 3.59 9.03
C GLU A 370 37.38 4.47 8.15
N THR A 371 37.19 4.12 6.88
CA THR A 371 36.34 4.88 5.95
C THR A 371 34.84 4.71 6.18
N ILE A 372 34.44 3.80 7.08
CA ILE A 372 33.05 3.57 7.46
C ILE A 372 32.50 4.77 8.23
N THR A 373 31.38 5.34 7.78
CA THR A 373 30.75 6.49 8.44
C THR A 373 29.64 6.07 9.40
N HIS A 374 28.79 5.11 8.99
CA HIS A 374 27.64 4.68 9.77
C HIS A 374 27.69 3.17 10.03
N HIS A 375 27.39 2.77 11.26
CA HIS A 375 27.28 1.38 11.68
C HIS A 375 25.86 1.14 12.17
N ILE A 376 25.11 0.29 11.45
CA ILE A 376 23.71 -0.02 11.82
C ILE A 376 23.67 -1.19 12.78
N VAL A 377 23.13 -0.96 13.97
CA VAL A 377 23.11 -1.90 15.10
C VAL A 377 21.74 -1.89 15.77
N ASP A 378 21.25 -3.07 16.15
CA ASP A 378 19.99 -3.26 16.91
C ASP A 378 20.26 -3.99 18.25
N ARG A 379 21.23 -3.46 19.00
CA ARG A 379 21.61 -3.93 20.34
C ARG A 379 21.61 -2.76 21.31
N PRO A 380 21.27 -2.98 22.58
CA PRO A 380 21.31 -1.94 23.60
C PRO A 380 22.74 -1.47 23.89
N ASN A 381 23.73 -2.38 23.82
CA ASN A 381 25.15 -2.06 24.05
C ASN A 381 26.04 -2.92 23.15
N MET A 382 27.20 -2.36 22.78
CA MET A 382 28.25 -3.01 21.99
C MET A 382 29.57 -3.04 22.75
N THR A 383 30.32 -4.15 22.64
CA THR A 383 31.62 -4.33 23.32
C THR A 383 32.77 -3.56 22.67
N LYS A 384 32.72 -3.36 21.36
CA LYS A 384 33.73 -2.62 20.59
C LYS A 384 33.05 -1.43 19.91
N GLN A 385 33.58 -0.25 20.16
CA GLN A 385 33.10 0.99 19.54
C GLN A 385 34.28 1.75 18.95
N TYR A 386 34.08 2.26 17.73
CA TYR A 386 35.03 3.13 17.04
C TYR A 386 34.54 4.57 17.13
N ILE A 387 35.43 5.48 17.53
CA ILE A 387 35.09 6.90 17.72
C ILE A 387 34.75 7.59 16.39
N SER A 388 35.31 7.11 15.28
CA SER A 388 35.09 7.66 13.94
C SER A 388 33.71 7.35 13.33
N ARG A 389 32.86 6.56 14.01
CA ARG A 389 31.63 6.00 13.43
C ARG A 389 30.39 6.38 14.22
N TYR A 390 29.29 6.62 13.50
CA TYR A 390 27.98 6.78 14.11
C TYR A 390 27.27 5.43 14.22
N TYR A 391 26.92 5.05 15.44
CA TYR A 391 26.17 3.85 15.73
C TYR A 391 24.68 4.16 15.79
N VAL A 392 23.94 3.74 14.77
CA VAL A 392 22.53 4.08 14.58
C VAL A 392 21.67 2.83 14.48
N GLN A 393 20.41 2.94 14.89
CA GLN A 393 19.41 1.88 14.75
C GLN A 393 18.85 1.84 13.32
N PRO A 394 18.39 0.66 12.83
CA PRO A 394 17.93 0.51 11.45
C PRO A 394 16.74 1.42 11.08
N GLN A 395 15.94 1.85 12.05
CA GLN A 395 14.82 2.77 11.84
C GLN A 395 15.26 4.09 11.19
N TRP A 396 16.46 4.58 11.49
CA TRP A 396 17.02 5.82 10.92
C TRP A 396 17.01 5.81 9.38
N VAL A 397 17.31 4.65 8.77
CA VAL A 397 17.32 4.51 7.31
C VAL A 397 15.92 4.65 6.74
N PHE A 398 14.93 4.00 7.36
CA PHE A 398 13.54 4.04 6.88
C PHE A 398 12.94 5.44 7.02
N ASP A 399 13.16 6.09 8.16
CA ASP A 399 12.60 7.41 8.44
C ASP A 399 13.28 8.50 7.58
N SER A 400 14.60 8.42 7.36
CA SER A 400 15.32 9.36 6.48
C SER A 400 14.85 9.28 5.02
N VAL A 401 14.57 8.07 4.52
CA VAL A 401 14.05 7.89 3.16
C VAL A 401 12.66 8.49 3.01
N ASN A 402 11.78 8.31 4.00
CA ASN A 402 10.43 8.84 3.97
C ASN A 402 10.39 10.37 4.15
N ALA A 403 11.25 10.91 5.00
CA ALA A 403 11.45 12.35 5.16
C ALA A 403 12.10 12.99 3.91
N ARG A 404 12.74 12.18 3.06
CA ARG A 404 13.55 12.61 1.90
C ARG A 404 14.72 13.51 2.30
N GLU A 405 15.20 13.36 3.53
CA GLU A 405 16.26 14.15 4.16
C GLU A 405 17.02 13.28 5.17
N LEU A 406 18.31 13.55 5.36
CA LEU A 406 19.11 12.87 6.37
C LEU A 406 18.71 13.35 7.75
N LEU A 407 18.03 12.49 8.51
CA LEU A 407 17.59 12.84 9.86
C LEU A 407 18.78 12.90 10.83
N PRO A 408 18.69 13.74 11.88
CA PRO A 408 19.70 13.77 12.94
C PRO A 408 19.88 12.40 13.61
N VAL A 409 21.12 11.93 13.67
CA VAL A 409 21.47 10.60 14.21
C VAL A 409 21.22 10.47 15.72
N GLU A 410 21.21 11.58 16.46
CA GLU A 410 21.08 11.64 17.92
C GLU A 410 19.84 10.91 18.44
N LYS A 411 18.70 11.04 17.74
CA LYS A 411 17.44 10.41 18.11
C LYS A 411 17.41 8.89 17.86
N TYR A 412 18.38 8.37 17.12
CA TYR A 412 18.45 6.99 16.66
C TYR A 412 19.71 6.26 17.15
N LEU A 413 20.41 6.81 18.13
CA LEU A 413 21.58 6.17 18.73
C LEU A 413 21.19 4.87 19.46
N MET A 414 22.17 4.01 19.70
CA MET A 414 21.98 2.76 20.43
C MET A 414 21.39 3.00 21.82
N GLY A 415 20.34 2.25 22.19
CA GLY A 415 19.71 2.32 23.50
C GLY A 415 18.77 3.52 23.72
N CYS A 416 18.68 4.45 22.77
CA CYS A 416 17.71 5.54 22.81
C CYS A 416 16.29 5.04 22.47
N VAL A 417 15.28 5.72 23.03
CA VAL A 417 13.88 5.52 22.66
C VAL A 417 13.66 6.14 21.28
N LEU A 418 13.32 5.30 20.30
CA LEU A 418 13.12 5.71 18.92
C LEU A 418 11.84 6.55 18.76
N PRO A 419 11.82 7.52 17.83
CA PRO A 419 10.58 8.17 17.40
C PRO A 419 9.55 7.17 16.86
N PRO A 420 8.25 7.49 16.88
CA PRO A 420 7.23 6.63 16.27
C PRO A 420 7.45 6.45 14.75
N HIS A 421 7.47 5.22 14.26
CA HIS A 421 7.59 4.92 12.83
C HIS A 421 6.25 5.13 12.12
N LEU A 422 6.13 6.23 11.37
CA LEU A 422 4.88 6.62 10.70
C LEU A 422 4.75 6.02 9.30
N SER A 423 3.51 5.66 8.93
CA SER A 423 3.21 5.21 7.58
C SER A 423 3.18 6.37 6.59
N PRO A 424 4.03 6.36 5.56
CA PRO A 424 4.04 7.39 4.51
C PRO A 424 2.92 7.17 3.48
N PHE A 425 2.11 6.11 3.66
CA PHE A 425 0.97 5.72 2.82
C PHE A 425 -0.37 6.23 3.33
N SER A 426 -0.37 7.12 4.32
CA SER A 426 -1.60 7.67 4.89
C SER A 426 -2.31 8.54 3.84
N ASP A 427 -3.55 8.18 3.49
CA ASP A 427 -4.41 8.98 2.65
C ASP A 427 -4.83 10.27 3.38
N ASN A 428 -5.21 11.30 2.62
CA ASN A 428 -5.80 12.58 3.08
C ASN A 428 -7.09 12.45 3.95
N GLN A 429 -7.43 11.25 4.43
CA GLN A 429 -8.45 10.97 5.44
C GLN A 429 -7.96 11.20 6.88
N HIS A 430 -6.88 11.97 7.06
CA HIS A 430 -6.33 12.35 8.37
C HIS A 430 -7.38 12.95 9.33
N ASP A 431 -8.43 13.61 8.81
CA ASP A 431 -9.53 14.16 9.60
C ASP A 431 -10.43 13.11 10.27
N GLN A 432 -10.30 11.83 9.91
CA GLN A 432 -11.23 10.77 10.29
C GLN A 432 -10.66 9.77 11.31
N THR A 433 -9.39 9.95 11.70
CA THR A 433 -8.67 9.07 12.62
C THR A 433 -7.99 9.88 13.71
N TYR A 434 -7.95 9.37 14.94
CA TYR A 434 -7.19 10.00 16.02
C TYR A 434 -5.70 9.88 15.72
N ILE A 435 -5.00 11.01 15.63
CA ILE A 435 -3.55 11.10 15.47
C ILE A 435 -2.98 11.48 16.84
N PRO A 436 -2.20 10.60 17.50
CA PRO A 436 -1.49 10.92 18.72
C PRO A 436 -0.62 12.20 18.58
N PRO A 437 -0.43 12.97 19.67
CA PRO A 437 0.37 14.20 19.64
C PRO A 437 1.81 13.99 19.16
N GLU A 438 2.41 12.83 19.48
CA GLU A 438 3.76 12.45 19.02
C GLU A 438 3.82 12.29 17.49
N GLU A 439 2.79 11.65 16.90
CA GLU A 439 2.68 11.52 15.45
C GLU A 439 2.42 12.88 14.78
N ARG A 440 1.67 13.77 15.44
CA ARG A 440 1.42 15.13 14.96
C ARG A 440 2.67 16.00 14.99
N ALA A 441 3.49 15.90 16.03
CA ALA A 441 4.76 16.65 16.14
C ALA A 441 5.79 16.26 15.07
N LEU A 442 5.75 15.01 14.59
CA LEU A 442 6.63 14.56 13.52
C LEU A 442 6.14 14.99 12.13
N MET A 443 4.81 15.15 11.98
CA MET A 443 4.18 15.59 10.73
C MET A 443 4.21 17.12 10.55
N ASP A 444 4.06 17.85 11.65
CA ASP A 444 3.92 19.31 11.65
C ASP A 444 5.07 19.93 12.45
N PRO A 445 6.11 20.49 11.79
CA PRO A 445 7.27 21.07 12.46
C PRO A 445 6.92 22.21 13.43
N ASP A 446 5.77 22.85 13.22
CA ASP A 446 5.26 23.94 14.07
C ASP A 446 4.56 23.41 15.34
N PHE A 447 4.20 22.12 15.39
CA PHE A 447 3.57 21.50 16.55
C PHE A 447 4.62 21.03 17.56
N ARG A 448 4.85 21.83 18.60
CA ARG A 448 5.69 21.44 19.73
C ARG A 448 4.90 20.54 20.69
N LEU A 449 5.46 19.38 21.02
CA LEU A 449 5.02 18.63 22.21
C LEU A 449 5.35 19.50 23.43
N ASN A 450 4.36 19.80 24.27
CA ASN A 450 4.56 20.44 25.58
C ASN A 450 5.18 19.43 26.57
N ASP A 451 6.28 18.82 26.19
CA ASP A 451 7.13 18.05 27.07
C ASP A 451 8.36 18.92 27.34
N GLU A 452 8.45 19.37 28.60
CA GLU A 452 9.61 20.02 29.22
C GLU A 452 9.76 21.53 28.95
N GLU A 453 8.89 22.37 29.55
CA GLU A 453 9.33 23.66 30.16
C GLU A 453 8.27 24.48 30.95
N ASP A 454 6.99 24.09 31.01
CA ASP A 454 6.03 24.81 31.87
C ASP A 454 5.88 24.15 33.25
N GLU A 455 6.91 24.32 34.09
CA GLU A 455 6.93 23.85 35.49
C GLU A 455 6.47 24.89 36.53
N SER A 456 5.87 26.04 36.16
CA SER A 456 5.57 27.08 37.17
C SER A 456 4.25 27.86 37.15
N GLU A 457 3.28 27.73 36.22
CA GLU A 457 2.12 28.66 36.24
C GLU A 457 0.75 28.11 35.82
N GLU A 458 0.31 26.92 36.27
CA GLU A 458 -1.10 26.51 36.10
C GLU A 458 -1.70 25.82 37.33
N GLU A 459 -1.74 26.52 38.48
CA GLU A 459 -2.53 26.09 39.65
C GLU A 459 -3.79 26.96 39.94
N THR A 460 -4.21 27.87 39.04
CA THR A 460 -5.34 28.80 39.35
C THR A 460 -6.50 28.89 38.35
N GLU A 461 -6.71 27.94 37.42
CA GLU A 461 -7.85 28.03 36.47
C GLU A 461 -8.68 26.74 36.27
N ASN A 462 -8.72 25.81 37.22
CA ASN A 462 -9.39 24.52 37.00
C ASN A 462 -10.51 24.13 37.97
N GLU A 463 -11.44 25.06 38.26
CA GLU A 463 -12.73 24.72 38.89
C GLU A 463 -14.00 25.19 38.15
N ASN A 464 -13.95 26.03 37.11
CA ASN A 464 -15.16 26.62 36.52
C ASN A 464 -15.66 26.06 35.18
N GLU A 465 -15.03 25.03 34.59
CA GLU A 465 -15.48 24.49 33.28
C GLU A 465 -16.26 23.15 33.36
N LYS A 466 -16.81 22.79 34.53
CA LYS A 466 -17.45 21.47 34.72
C LYS A 466 -18.99 21.43 34.74
N GLU A 467 -19.72 22.52 34.57
CA GLU A 467 -21.20 22.47 34.67
C GLU A 467 -22.02 22.83 33.41
N GLU A 468 -21.43 23.30 32.30
CA GLU A 468 -22.26 23.86 31.20
C GLU A 468 -22.67 22.92 30.06
N ASN A 469 -22.38 21.61 30.10
CA ASN A 469 -22.62 20.73 28.92
C ASN A 469 -23.63 19.58 29.10
N GLU A 470 -24.40 19.53 30.19
CA GLU A 470 -25.43 18.49 30.37
C GLU A 470 -26.89 18.98 30.52
N THR A 471 -27.17 20.29 30.49
CA THR A 471 -28.54 20.82 30.71
C THR A 471 -29.21 21.49 29.50
N GLY A 472 -28.54 21.57 28.34
CA GLY A 472 -29.01 22.40 27.22
C GLY A 472 -30.02 21.78 26.24
N GLU A 473 -30.40 20.50 26.36
CA GLU A 473 -31.29 19.84 25.38
C GLU A 473 -32.73 19.61 25.88
N GLU A 474 -33.01 19.62 27.19
CA GLU A 474 -34.35 19.34 27.73
C GLU A 474 -35.21 20.59 28.01
N ASP A 475 -34.60 21.77 28.18
CA ASP A 475 -35.35 23.00 28.49
C ASP A 475 -35.93 23.72 27.25
N LEU A 476 -35.34 23.51 26.06
CA LEU A 476 -35.79 24.18 24.82
C LEU A 476 -37.06 23.58 24.18
N GLU A 477 -37.49 22.38 24.60
CA GLU A 477 -38.71 21.75 24.08
C GLU A 477 -39.97 22.24 24.80
N LYS A 478 -39.82 22.91 25.97
CA LYS A 478 -40.90 23.55 26.72
C LYS A 478 -41.25 24.93 26.16
N ASP A 479 -40.25 25.74 25.81
CA ASP A 479 -40.45 27.10 25.29
C ASP A 479 -41.15 27.12 23.91
N LEU A 480 -40.98 26.06 23.10
CA LEU A 480 -41.62 25.93 21.79
C LEU A 480 -43.12 25.60 21.83
N LYS A 481 -43.66 25.19 22.98
CA LYS A 481 -45.11 24.94 23.15
C LYS A 481 -45.89 26.19 23.54
N GLU A 482 -45.25 27.14 24.23
CA GLU A 482 -45.90 28.39 24.65
C GLU A 482 -46.09 29.40 23.50
N GLU A 483 -45.24 29.38 22.47
CA GLU A 483 -45.36 30.29 21.31
C GLU A 483 -46.46 29.90 20.29
N ILE A 484 -47.04 28.69 20.38
CA ILE A 484 -48.07 28.23 19.43
C ILE A 484 -49.49 28.66 19.87
N GLU A 485 -49.70 28.97 21.15
CA GLU A 485 -51.02 29.33 21.70
C GLU A 485 -51.38 30.81 21.63
N THR A 486 -50.43 31.72 21.35
CA THR A 486 -50.65 33.18 21.41
C THR A 486 -51.03 33.86 20.09
N ASN A 487 -51.11 33.14 18.97
CA ASN A 487 -51.37 33.72 17.64
C ASN A 487 -52.83 33.58 17.14
N LYS A 488 -53.81 33.93 17.99
CA LYS A 488 -55.22 34.10 17.58
C LYS A 488 -55.90 35.27 18.30
N SER A 489 -55.51 36.50 17.97
CA SER A 489 -56.41 37.66 17.96
C SER A 489 -55.67 38.91 17.48
N ASP A 490 -56.35 39.64 16.59
CA ASP A 490 -56.17 41.06 16.27
C ASP A 490 -55.20 41.43 15.13
N GLU A 491 -55.69 41.17 13.91
CA GLU A 491 -55.39 41.97 12.72
C GLU A 491 -56.01 43.38 12.83
N VAL A 492 -55.43 44.30 12.04
CA VAL A 492 -55.94 45.65 11.67
C VAL A 492 -55.49 46.79 12.59
N ASN A 493 -54.26 47.31 12.41
CA ASN A 493 -54.02 48.74 12.08
C ASN A 493 -52.53 49.19 11.94
N GLU A 494 -51.54 48.31 11.73
CA GLU A 494 -50.12 48.75 11.75
C GLU A 494 -49.43 48.91 10.37
N LYS A 495 -50.12 48.64 9.26
CA LYS A 495 -49.51 48.65 7.91
C LYS A 495 -49.30 50.04 7.30
N GLU A 496 -49.83 51.10 7.92
CA GLU A 496 -49.67 52.48 7.44
C GLU A 496 -48.51 53.21 8.13
N GLN A 497 -48.18 52.87 9.39
CA GLN A 497 -47.06 53.44 10.13
C GLN A 497 -45.69 52.84 9.75
N GLU A 498 -45.69 51.67 9.11
CA GLU A 498 -44.47 50.97 8.70
C GLU A 498 -43.85 51.56 7.42
N ARG A 499 -44.67 52.09 6.49
CA ARG A 499 -44.19 52.67 5.22
C ARG A 499 -43.43 53.99 5.41
N ASP A 500 -43.81 54.79 6.41
CA ASP A 500 -43.12 56.05 6.72
C ASP A 500 -41.83 55.87 7.54
N ARG A 501 -41.74 54.80 8.35
CA ARG A 501 -40.49 54.41 9.00
C ARG A 501 -39.44 53.87 8.01
N LEU A 502 -39.87 53.20 6.96
CA LEU A 502 -38.99 52.65 5.91
C LEU A 502 -38.35 53.73 5.02
N ARG A 503 -39.01 54.89 4.82
CA ARG A 503 -38.41 56.03 4.09
C ARG A 503 -37.36 56.81 4.88
N LYS A 504 -37.38 56.76 6.22
CA LYS A 504 -36.44 57.49 7.09
C LYS A 504 -35.13 56.73 7.42
N LYS A 505 -35.02 55.45 7.04
CA LYS A 505 -33.82 54.61 7.25
C LYS A 505 -32.88 54.51 6.04
N MET A 506 -33.22 55.10 4.89
CA MET A 506 -32.31 55.16 3.72
C MET A 506 -31.31 56.32 3.83
N LYS A 507 -30.48 56.30 4.87
CA LYS A 507 -29.29 57.17 4.97
C LYS A 507 -28.08 56.26 5.05
N VAL A 508 -27.30 56.20 3.97
CA VAL A 508 -26.08 55.40 3.90
C VAL A 508 -25.07 55.99 4.89
N LYS A 509 -24.84 55.30 6.00
CA LYS A 509 -23.71 55.53 6.89
C LYS A 509 -22.55 54.66 6.41
N THR A 510 -21.32 55.17 6.49
CA THR A 510 -20.10 54.38 6.29
C THR A 510 -20.08 53.23 7.29
N GLY A 511 -19.87 52.00 6.80
CA GLY A 511 -20.01 50.78 7.58
C GLY A 511 -19.06 50.73 8.78
N GLU A 512 -19.61 50.51 9.96
CA GLU A 512 -18.88 50.18 11.17
C GLU A 512 -18.74 48.65 11.21
N VAL A 513 -17.53 48.12 11.40
CA VAL A 513 -17.27 46.67 11.41
C VAL A 513 -17.87 46.09 12.69
N THR A 514 -19.10 45.60 12.61
CA THR A 514 -19.74 44.84 13.69
C THR A 514 -18.99 43.53 13.87
N LYS A 515 -18.41 43.32 15.05
CA LYS A 515 -17.83 42.04 15.43
C LYS A 515 -18.99 41.05 15.55
N GLU A 516 -19.07 40.08 14.63
CA GLU A 516 -20.14 39.08 14.63
C GLU A 516 -20.12 38.29 15.94
N ASP A 517 -21.28 38.16 16.62
CA ASP A 517 -21.40 37.32 17.79
C ASP A 517 -21.17 35.84 17.41
N PRO A 518 -20.17 35.15 17.99
CA PRO A 518 -19.86 33.77 17.64
C PRO A 518 -21.04 32.80 17.81
N TRP A 519 -21.96 33.11 18.73
CA TRP A 519 -23.16 32.31 18.98
C TRP A 519 -24.17 32.42 17.84
N GLU A 520 -24.41 33.64 17.34
CA GLU A 520 -25.36 33.87 16.26
C GLU A 520 -24.88 33.26 14.95
N LYS A 521 -23.57 33.33 14.70
CA LYS A 521 -22.93 32.66 13.56
C LYS A 521 -23.09 31.14 13.61
N LYS A 522 -22.82 30.51 14.75
CA LYS A 522 -23.04 29.05 14.94
C LYS A 522 -24.51 28.67 14.72
N ARG A 523 -25.45 29.50 15.18
CA ARG A 523 -26.88 29.28 14.97
C ARG A 523 -27.23 29.29 13.49
N LEU A 524 -26.73 30.29 12.76
CA LEU A 524 -26.96 30.46 11.32
C LEU A 524 -26.38 29.29 10.52
N GLU A 525 -25.15 28.88 10.84
CA GLU A 525 -24.49 27.70 10.25
C GLU A 525 -25.29 26.40 10.50
N LYS A 526 -25.84 26.22 11.71
CA LYS A 526 -26.67 25.04 12.04
C LYS A 526 -27.98 25.03 11.26
N GLN A 527 -28.57 26.20 10.98
CA GLN A 527 -29.75 26.34 10.14
C GLN A 527 -29.44 26.04 8.68
N GLU A 528 -28.35 26.58 8.14
CA GLU A 528 -27.89 26.28 6.77
C GLU A 528 -27.62 24.78 6.58
N TYR A 529 -26.98 24.15 7.56
CA TYR A 529 -26.70 22.72 7.52
C TYR A 529 -27.99 21.89 7.44
N ARG A 530 -28.97 22.19 8.30
CA ARG A 530 -30.31 21.54 8.26
C ARG A 530 -31.02 21.77 6.91
N LEU A 531 -30.85 22.94 6.31
CA LEU A 531 -31.41 23.25 4.99
C LEU A 531 -30.74 22.38 3.90
N ARG A 532 -29.41 22.23 3.93
CA ARG A 532 -28.67 21.34 3.02
C ARG A 532 -29.13 19.88 3.15
N GLU A 533 -29.35 19.38 4.37
CA GLU A 533 -29.87 18.02 4.58
C GLU A 533 -31.25 17.80 3.95
N ARG A 534 -32.12 18.82 3.99
CA ARG A 534 -33.46 18.78 3.38
C ARG A 534 -33.41 18.84 1.85
N MET A 535 -32.40 19.46 1.25
CA MET A 535 -32.21 19.55 -0.20
C MET A 535 -31.71 18.24 -0.84
N ILE A 536 -31.34 17.22 -0.05
CA ILE A 536 -30.90 15.92 -0.57
C ILE A 536 -32.07 15.16 -1.21
N LYS A 537 -31.90 14.76 -2.48
CA LYS A 537 -32.90 13.95 -3.22
C LYS A 537 -33.31 12.71 -2.41
N LYS A 538 -34.62 12.41 -2.34
CA LYS A 538 -35.20 11.33 -1.52
C LYS A 538 -34.49 9.96 -1.66
N LYS A 539 -34.05 9.60 -2.87
CA LYS A 539 -33.31 8.35 -3.15
C LYS A 539 -31.96 8.21 -2.42
N HIS A 540 -31.31 9.32 -2.06
CA HIS A 540 -29.99 9.33 -1.41
C HIS A 540 -30.06 9.59 0.10
N ARG A 541 -31.25 9.87 0.64
CA ARG A 541 -31.43 10.26 2.05
C ARG A 541 -31.01 9.17 3.05
N LYS A 542 -31.26 7.89 2.73
CA LYS A 542 -30.82 6.76 3.56
C LYS A 542 -29.30 6.60 3.58
N LEU A 543 -28.65 6.73 2.42
CA LEU A 543 -27.19 6.66 2.30
C LEU A 543 -26.53 7.80 3.08
N TYR A 544 -27.05 9.02 2.95
CA TYR A 544 -26.55 10.18 3.69
C TYR A 544 -26.67 9.99 5.21
N ARG A 545 -27.82 9.53 5.71
CA ARG A 545 -27.99 9.24 7.14
C ARG A 545 -26.98 8.21 7.66
N SER A 546 -26.81 7.11 6.94
CA SER A 546 -25.82 6.07 7.28
C SER A 546 -24.38 6.61 7.26
N MET A 547 -24.05 7.49 6.31
CA MET A 547 -22.74 8.14 6.25
C MET A 547 -22.50 9.07 7.46
N MET A 548 -23.53 9.79 7.88
CA MET A 548 -23.47 10.75 8.99
C MET A 548 -23.40 10.04 10.34
N GLU A 549 -24.15 8.95 10.49
CA GLU A 549 -24.06 8.04 11.64
C GLU A 549 -22.65 7.46 11.75
N GLY A 550 -22.07 6.95 10.65
CA GLY A 550 -20.69 6.49 10.63
C GLY A 550 -19.65 7.58 10.90
N ARG A 551 -19.92 8.85 10.57
CA ARG A 551 -19.06 9.99 10.99
C ARG A 551 -19.18 10.25 12.50
N LYS A 552 -20.40 10.21 13.05
CA LYS A 552 -20.66 10.43 14.48
C LYS A 552 -20.00 9.34 15.34
N GLU A 553 -20.10 8.08 14.94
CA GLU A 553 -19.44 6.96 15.62
C GLU A 553 -17.91 7.13 15.64
N ARG A 554 -17.31 7.52 14.52
CA ARG A 554 -15.87 7.78 14.44
C ARG A 554 -15.45 8.98 15.30
N ALA A 555 -16.20 10.08 15.26
CA ALA A 555 -15.95 11.23 16.14
C ALA A 555 -16.00 10.83 17.63
N LYS A 556 -16.96 9.97 18.01
CA LYS A 556 -17.04 9.41 19.37
C LYS A 556 -15.82 8.54 19.71
N GLN A 557 -15.37 7.70 18.78
CA GLN A 557 -14.15 6.90 18.96
C GLN A 557 -12.90 7.79 19.12
N ILE A 558 -12.74 8.82 18.28
CA ILE A 558 -11.66 9.81 18.38
C ILE A 558 -11.70 10.49 19.75
N TRP A 559 -12.85 10.98 20.18
CA TRP A 559 -13.02 11.62 21.49
C TRP A 559 -12.67 10.67 22.64
N LEU A 560 -13.10 9.40 22.56
CA LEU A 560 -12.73 8.37 23.55
C LEU A 560 -11.22 8.14 23.60
N LEU A 561 -10.54 8.12 22.46
CA LEU A 561 -9.08 7.98 22.38
C LEU A 561 -8.36 9.22 22.94
N CYS A 562 -8.80 10.43 22.59
CA CYS A 562 -8.31 11.67 23.19
C CYS A 562 -8.46 11.64 24.71
N LYS A 563 -9.62 11.23 25.23
CA LYS A 563 -9.88 11.13 26.66
C LYS A 563 -8.96 10.10 27.33
N LYS A 564 -8.76 8.93 26.71
CA LYS A 564 -7.83 7.91 27.20
C LYS A 564 -6.38 8.43 27.24
N ARG A 565 -5.95 9.19 26.23
CA ARG A 565 -4.60 9.78 26.21
C ARG A 565 -4.43 10.84 27.31
N ARG A 566 -5.40 11.74 27.49
CA ARG A 566 -5.39 12.70 28.62
C ARG A 566 -5.27 12.01 29.98
N LEU A 567 -5.98 10.90 30.18
CA LEU A 567 -5.86 10.09 31.41
C LEU A 567 -4.48 9.41 31.52
N HIS A 568 -3.90 8.95 30.41
CA HIS A 568 -2.55 8.39 30.40
C HIS A 568 -1.50 9.44 30.76
N ASP A 569 -1.53 10.61 30.12
CA ASP A 569 -0.55 11.68 30.33
C ASP A 569 -0.63 12.22 31.76
N THR A 570 -1.83 12.33 32.33
CA THR A 570 -2.00 12.72 33.75
C THR A 570 -1.46 11.66 34.70
N ALA A 571 -1.68 10.37 34.44
CA ALA A 571 -1.11 9.28 35.22
C ALA A 571 0.43 9.22 35.10
N GLU A 572 0.99 9.45 33.92
CA GLU A 572 2.44 9.48 33.70
C GLU A 572 3.08 10.68 34.41
N LYS A 573 2.47 11.86 34.34
CA LYS A 573 2.87 13.04 35.11
C LYS A 573 2.87 12.76 36.62
N GLN A 574 1.86 12.06 37.13
CA GLN A 574 1.81 11.65 38.54
C GLN A 574 2.96 10.68 38.90
N LYS A 575 3.21 9.66 38.08
CA LYS A 575 4.34 8.73 38.28
C LYS A 575 5.69 9.45 38.29
N ARG A 576 5.94 10.36 37.33
CA ARG A 576 7.17 11.17 37.30
C ARG A 576 7.31 12.04 38.56
N LYS A 577 6.22 12.63 39.06
CA LYS A 577 6.22 13.38 40.33
C LYS A 577 6.56 12.48 41.53
N GLU A 578 6.02 11.27 41.59
CA GLU A 578 6.32 10.28 42.65
C GLU A 578 7.78 9.81 42.59
N GLU A 579 8.30 9.48 41.40
CA GLU A 579 9.70 9.10 41.21
C GLU A 579 10.66 10.21 41.61
N ARG A 580 10.35 11.48 41.28
CA ARG A 580 11.14 12.64 41.71
C ARG A 580 11.09 12.81 43.23
N LYS A 581 9.94 12.60 43.88
CA LYS A 581 9.83 12.62 45.35
C LYS A 581 10.67 11.50 45.98
N GLN A 582 10.60 10.28 45.46
CA GLN A 582 11.40 9.15 45.93
C GLN A 582 12.90 9.38 45.73
N LYS A 583 13.32 9.94 44.59
CA LYS A 583 14.72 10.32 44.35
C LYS A 583 15.20 11.39 45.34
N LYS A 584 14.37 12.39 45.64
CA LYS A 584 14.69 13.42 46.66
C LYS A 584 14.82 12.83 48.07
N ILE A 585 13.95 11.89 48.44
CA ILE A 585 14.02 11.20 49.74
C ILE A 585 15.31 10.36 49.83
N LYS A 586 15.64 9.60 48.78
CA LYS A 586 16.88 8.81 48.71
C LYS A 586 18.18 9.62 48.64
N LEU A 587 18.09 10.92 48.34
CA LEU A 587 19.24 11.84 48.33
C LEU A 587 19.39 12.59 49.66
N ALA A 588 18.34 12.57 50.49
CA ALA A 588 18.31 13.18 51.82
C ALA A 588 18.63 12.17 52.94
N GLU A 589 18.42 10.87 52.67
CA GLU A 589 19.05 9.74 53.39
C GLU A 589 20.49 9.54 52.92
#